data_AF-A0A9E3NKL7-F1
#
_entry.id   AF-A0A9E3NKL7-F1
#
_cell.length_a   1.000
_cell.length_b   1.000
_cell.length_c   1.000
_cell.angle_alpha   90.00
_cell.angle_beta   90.00
_cell.angle_gamma   90.00
#
_symmetry.space_group_name_H-M   'P 1'
#
loop_
_entity.id
_entity.type
_entity.pdbx_description
1 polymer ?
#
loop_
_entity_poly.entity_id
_entity_poly.type
_entity_poly.pdbx_seq_one_letter_code
_entity_poly.pdbx_strand_id
1 'polypeptide(L)'
;MKSRHYTLLIFLIIALPSLSQGSLDNVEGHSDIEIKTERCLDEWIQSAGSNRKLLQKTFENYFSTAGITKASDPKHKQYEDILKFWNRPTMRFPPFSDKKKILKMKNDLGIDDQGLSKKIQLDCFTNTFIANKASIDTTLSYYTFGSVLETIKQIPDISPGLIAGALLTSMDKDDLKKPLYQKTIVLMFCFDMAVFLPDEYK
;
A
#
# COMPACT_ATOMS: atom_id res chain seq x y z
N MET A 1 38.16 44.24 40.49
CA MET A 1 37.16 44.37 39.40
C MET A 1 36.98 42.99 38.75
N LYS A 2 35.73 42.72 38.34
CA LYS A 2 35.17 41.55 37.62
C LYS A 2 36.19 40.84 36.71
N SER A 3 36.23 39.51 36.60
CA SER A 3 35.13 38.67 36.10
C SER A 3 35.31 37.20 36.48
N ARG A 4 34.17 36.54 36.76
CA ARG A 4 34.01 35.10 36.93
C ARG A 4 33.86 34.46 35.55
N HIS A 5 34.44 33.30 35.32
CA HIS A 5 33.79 32.27 34.51
C HIS A 5 34.07 30.89 35.13
N TYR A 6 33.02 30.33 35.71
CA TYR A 6 32.93 28.94 36.13
C TYR A 6 32.72 28.09 34.88
N THR A 7 33.67 27.21 34.56
CA THR A 7 33.42 26.16 33.56
C THR A 7 32.92 24.93 34.30
N LEU A 8 31.60 24.80 34.36
CA LEU A 8 30.91 23.56 34.71
C LEU A 8 31.20 22.51 33.63
N LEU A 9 31.89 21.43 34.00
CA LEU A 9 31.92 20.18 33.24
C LEU A 9 30.80 19.29 33.79
N ILE A 10 29.60 19.40 33.22
CA ILE A 10 28.54 18.42 33.44
C ILE A 10 28.61 17.40 32.31
N PHE A 11 28.94 16.17 32.70
CA PHE A 11 28.59 14.96 31.98
C PHE A 11 27.08 14.91 31.78
N LEU A 12 26.61 14.91 30.53
CA LEU A 12 25.35 14.25 30.19
C LEU A 12 25.59 13.32 29.00
N ILE A 13 25.87 12.06 29.35
CA ILE A 13 25.75 10.91 28.47
C ILE A 13 24.25 10.77 28.20
N ILE A 14 23.76 11.40 27.13
CA ILE A 14 22.50 11.01 26.53
C ILE A 14 22.86 9.87 25.60
N ALA A 15 22.57 8.65 26.06
CA ALA A 15 22.47 7.51 25.20
C ALA A 15 21.42 7.86 24.13
N LEU A 16 21.88 8.20 22.93
CA LEU A 16 21.02 8.18 21.76
C LEU A 16 20.57 6.72 21.63
N PRO A 17 19.27 6.41 21.75
CA PRO A 17 18.80 5.12 21.28
C PRO A 17 19.24 5.06 19.82
N SER A 18 20.07 4.06 19.55
CA SER A 18 20.47 3.64 18.22
C SER A 18 19.31 3.88 17.27
N LEU A 19 19.46 4.86 16.38
CA LEU A 19 18.81 4.77 15.08
C LEU A 19 19.22 3.39 14.57
N SER A 20 18.29 2.44 14.63
CA SER A 20 18.32 1.37 13.66
C SER A 20 18.15 2.08 12.33
N GLN A 21 19.27 2.47 11.72
CA GLN A 21 19.47 2.21 10.31
C GLN A 21 19.13 0.74 10.15
N GLY A 22 17.85 0.45 9.91
CA GLY A 22 17.48 -0.82 9.34
C GLY A 22 18.31 -0.88 8.08
N SER A 23 19.29 -1.78 8.05
CA SER A 23 19.94 -2.16 6.82
C SER A 23 18.80 -2.49 5.87
N LEU A 24 18.56 -1.60 4.91
CA LEU A 24 18.01 -2.02 3.64
C LEU A 24 19.13 -2.81 3.00
N ASP A 25 19.36 -4.02 3.50
CA ASP A 25 20.02 -5.04 2.73
C ASP A 25 19.25 -5.08 1.41
N ASN A 26 19.97 -4.96 0.30
CA ASN A 26 19.42 -5.12 -1.03
C ASN A 26 18.63 -6.44 -1.03
N VAL A 27 17.31 -6.35 -0.88
CA VAL A 27 16.43 -7.51 -1.00
C VAL A 27 16.55 -7.92 -2.45
N GLU A 28 17.18 -9.07 -2.66
CA GLU A 28 17.47 -9.63 -3.97
C GLU A 28 16.26 -9.47 -4.90
N GLY A 29 16.42 -8.70 -5.98
CA GLY A 29 15.36 -8.45 -6.99
C GLY A 29 14.58 -7.13 -6.88
N HIS A 30 14.87 -6.23 -5.92
CA HIS A 30 14.31 -4.87 -5.91
C HIS A 30 15.18 -3.87 -6.67
N SER A 31 14.57 -3.14 -7.60
CA SER A 31 15.19 -1.98 -8.28
C SER A 31 15.14 -0.73 -7.40
N ASP A 32 16.07 0.21 -7.61
CA ASP A 32 16.13 1.48 -6.87
C ASP A 32 14.82 2.27 -6.91
N ILE A 33 14.12 2.22 -8.06
CA ILE A 33 12.84 2.91 -8.23
C ILE A 33 11.72 2.26 -7.40
N GLU A 34 11.72 0.94 -7.27
CA GLU A 34 10.79 0.22 -6.40
C GLU A 34 11.04 0.58 -4.93
N ILE A 35 12.31 0.64 -4.49
CA ILE A 35 12.69 1.03 -3.13
C ILE A 35 12.27 2.47 -2.83
N LYS A 36 12.55 3.41 -3.74
CA LYS A 36 12.15 4.81 -3.61
C LYS A 36 10.63 4.95 -3.49
N THR A 37 9.90 4.22 -4.32
CA THR A 37 8.44 4.22 -4.32
C THR A 37 7.90 3.66 -3.01
N GLU A 38 8.45 2.53 -2.55
CA GLU A 38 8.01 1.87 -1.33
C GLU A 38 8.20 2.78 -0.11
N ARG A 39 9.34 3.47 -0.04
CA ARG A 39 9.67 4.42 1.02
C ARG A 39 8.70 5.60 1.06
N CYS A 40 8.41 6.20 -0.09
CA CYS A 40 7.43 7.29 -0.18
C CYS A 40 6.05 6.86 0.35
N LEU A 41 5.59 5.66 -0.04
CA LEU A 41 4.32 5.12 0.46
C LEU A 41 4.34 4.90 1.98
N ASP A 42 5.47 4.44 2.54
CA ASP A 42 5.60 4.25 3.98
C ASP A 42 5.58 5.57 4.75
N GLU A 43 6.32 6.57 4.27
CA GLU A 43 6.34 7.91 4.85
C GLU A 43 4.94 8.54 4.83
N TRP A 44 4.20 8.38 3.73
CA TRP A 44 2.83 8.88 3.61
C TRP A 44 1.89 8.22 4.66
N ILE A 45 1.88 6.88 4.76
CA ILE A 45 1.04 6.17 5.76
C ILE A 45 1.41 6.59 7.19
N GLN A 46 2.71 6.70 7.48
CA GLN A 46 3.19 7.09 8.82
C GLN A 46 2.80 8.53 9.18
N SER A 47 2.92 9.46 8.23
CA SER A 47 2.60 10.88 8.46
C SER A 47 1.14 11.11 8.83
N ALA A 48 0.24 10.25 8.35
CA ALA A 48 -1.19 10.26 8.65
C ALA A 48 -1.54 9.54 9.97
N GLY A 49 -0.56 9.16 10.79
CA GLY A 49 -0.78 8.45 12.06
C GLY A 49 -1.40 7.06 11.90
N SER A 50 -1.41 6.52 10.67
CA SER A 50 -2.08 5.27 10.33
C SER A 50 -1.14 4.07 10.46
N ASN A 51 -1.70 2.94 10.89
CA ASN A 51 -0.91 1.72 11.08
C ASN A 51 -0.92 0.85 9.81
N ARG A 52 0.17 0.92 9.01
CA ARG A 52 0.36 0.08 7.80
C ARG A 52 0.06 -1.40 8.05
N LYS A 53 0.58 -1.97 9.14
CA LYS A 53 0.41 -3.38 9.47
C LYS A 53 -1.06 -3.71 9.74
N LEU A 54 -1.77 -2.77 10.36
CA LEU A 54 -3.20 -2.93 10.60
C LEU A 54 -3.99 -2.92 9.29
N LEU A 55 -3.71 -2.00 8.38
CA LEU A 55 -4.40 -1.91 7.08
C LEU A 55 -4.22 -3.20 6.27
N GLN A 56 -2.96 -3.64 6.09
CA GLN A 56 -2.65 -4.87 5.37
C GLN A 56 -3.29 -6.09 6.04
N LYS A 57 -3.21 -6.22 7.37
CA LYS A 57 -3.83 -7.33 8.09
C LYS A 57 -5.35 -7.31 7.97
N THR A 58 -5.99 -6.15 8.05
CA THR A 58 -7.44 -6.01 7.88
C THR A 58 -7.87 -6.44 6.48
N PHE A 59 -7.13 -6.04 5.45
CA PHE A 59 -7.35 -6.47 4.07
C PHE A 59 -7.18 -7.98 3.90
N GLU A 60 -6.05 -8.53 4.31
CA GLU A 60 -5.74 -9.96 4.15
C GLU A 60 -6.70 -10.86 4.95
N ASN A 61 -7.05 -10.46 6.17
CA ASN A 61 -7.97 -11.22 7.01
C ASN A 61 -9.37 -11.30 6.39
N TYR A 62 -9.85 -10.24 5.75
CA TYR A 62 -11.15 -10.26 5.08
C TYR A 62 -11.23 -11.39 4.06
N PHE A 63 -10.27 -11.45 3.13
CA PHE A 63 -10.26 -12.48 2.09
C PHE A 63 -10.02 -13.88 2.64
N SER A 64 -9.25 -14.01 3.71
CA SER A 64 -9.04 -15.30 4.35
C SER A 64 -10.30 -15.81 5.07
N THR A 65 -10.98 -14.96 5.85
CA THR A 65 -12.24 -15.32 6.53
C THR A 65 -13.37 -15.58 5.53
N ALA A 66 -13.37 -14.89 4.40
CA ALA A 66 -14.27 -15.11 3.29
C ALA A 66 -14.03 -16.44 2.53
N GLY A 67 -12.95 -17.18 2.84
CA GLY A 67 -12.57 -18.40 2.13
C GLY A 67 -12.05 -18.15 0.70
N ILE A 68 -11.72 -16.90 0.36
CA ILE A 68 -11.16 -16.51 -0.94
C ILE A 68 -9.67 -16.84 -0.98
N THR A 69 -8.97 -16.67 0.14
CA THR A 69 -7.57 -17.09 0.29
C THR A 69 -7.45 -18.12 1.41
N LYS A 70 -6.45 -19.01 1.30
CA LYS A 70 -6.10 -19.94 2.39
C LYS A 70 -4.93 -19.37 3.18
N ALA A 71 -5.06 -19.33 4.50
CA ALA A 71 -3.99 -18.85 5.38
C ALA A 71 -2.70 -19.66 5.27
N SER A 72 -2.78 -20.93 4.84
CA SER A 72 -1.65 -21.81 4.58
C SER A 72 -0.87 -21.48 3.31
N ASP A 73 -1.48 -20.76 2.36
CA ASP A 73 -0.84 -20.47 1.08
C ASP A 73 0.23 -19.38 1.27
N PRO A 74 1.30 -19.38 0.47
CA PRO A 74 2.29 -18.31 0.54
C PRO A 74 1.66 -16.98 0.11
N LYS A 75 2.17 -15.86 0.66
CA LYS A 75 1.55 -14.53 0.48
C LYS A 75 1.32 -14.16 -0.98
N HIS A 76 2.29 -14.37 -1.85
CA HIS A 76 2.14 -14.08 -3.28
C HIS A 76 0.94 -14.82 -3.93
N LYS A 77 0.64 -16.06 -3.50
CA LYS A 77 -0.55 -16.80 -3.94
C LYS A 77 -1.84 -16.21 -3.38
N GLN A 78 -1.85 -15.84 -2.10
CA GLN A 78 -3.00 -15.15 -1.50
C GLN A 78 -3.33 -13.86 -2.29
N TYR A 79 -2.33 -13.07 -2.66
CA TYR A 79 -2.54 -11.85 -3.46
C TYR A 79 -2.98 -12.15 -4.91
N GLU A 80 -2.45 -13.21 -5.53
CA GLU A 80 -2.92 -13.68 -6.85
C GLU A 80 -4.42 -14.03 -6.81
N ASP A 81 -4.87 -14.73 -5.78
CA ASP A 81 -6.27 -15.14 -5.62
C ASP A 81 -7.19 -13.96 -5.29
N ILE A 82 -6.71 -12.99 -4.51
CA ILE A 82 -7.42 -11.71 -4.28
C ILE A 82 -7.64 -10.99 -5.61
N LEU A 83 -6.61 -10.85 -6.45
CA LEU A 83 -6.74 -10.20 -7.75
C LEU A 83 -7.71 -10.96 -8.67
N LYS A 84 -7.67 -12.31 -8.66
CA LYS A 84 -8.62 -13.13 -9.43
C LYS A 84 -10.06 -12.89 -8.99
N PHE A 85 -10.28 -12.84 -7.68
CA PHE A 85 -11.59 -12.56 -7.10
C PHE A 85 -12.10 -11.17 -7.49
N TRP A 86 -11.27 -10.13 -7.41
CA TRP A 86 -11.64 -8.78 -7.85
C TRP A 86 -11.98 -8.73 -9.35
N ASN A 87 -11.17 -9.35 -10.19
CA ASN A 87 -11.37 -9.37 -11.64
C ASN A 87 -12.69 -10.06 -12.03
N ARG A 88 -12.96 -11.21 -11.43
CA ARG A 88 -14.16 -12.02 -11.71
C ARG A 88 -14.71 -12.61 -10.42
N PRO A 89 -15.52 -11.85 -9.67
CA PRO A 89 -16.11 -12.35 -8.43
C PRO A 89 -17.08 -13.48 -8.77
N THR A 90 -16.74 -14.70 -8.34
CA THR A 90 -17.57 -15.89 -8.53
C THR A 90 -18.77 -15.92 -7.60
N MET A 91 -18.78 -15.04 -6.60
CA MET A 91 -19.84 -14.85 -5.62
C MET A 91 -19.93 -13.37 -5.26
N ARG A 92 -21.05 -12.96 -4.65
CA ARG A 92 -21.17 -11.62 -4.05
C ARG A 92 -20.05 -11.42 -3.01
N PHE A 93 -19.51 -10.22 -2.94
CA PHE A 93 -18.56 -9.83 -1.87
C PHE A 93 -19.13 -10.21 -0.51
N PRO A 94 -18.44 -11.08 0.26
CA PRO A 94 -18.91 -11.47 1.58
C PRO A 94 -19.05 -10.25 2.50
N PRO A 95 -20.01 -10.27 3.44
CA PRO A 95 -20.14 -9.23 4.43
C PRO A 95 -18.83 -9.02 5.19
N PHE A 96 -18.49 -7.77 5.49
CA PHE A 96 -17.34 -7.44 6.31
C PHE A 96 -17.78 -6.66 7.54
N SER A 97 -17.56 -7.24 8.71
CA SER A 97 -17.98 -6.65 9.97
C SER A 97 -17.20 -5.40 10.37
N ASP A 98 -16.01 -5.23 9.79
CA ASP A 98 -15.07 -4.17 10.15
C ASP A 98 -15.21 -2.93 9.22
N LYS A 99 -16.39 -2.70 8.60
CA LYS A 99 -16.64 -1.54 7.70
C LYS A 99 -16.24 -0.21 8.36
N LYS A 100 -16.68 0.01 9.60
CA LYS A 100 -16.38 1.22 10.39
C LYS A 100 -14.87 1.45 10.54
N LYS A 101 -14.10 0.37 10.66
CA LYS A 101 -12.65 0.40 10.83
C LYS A 101 -11.93 0.81 9.55
N ILE A 102 -12.36 0.31 8.39
CA ILE A 102 -11.82 0.75 7.08
C ILE A 102 -12.19 2.22 6.81
N LEU A 103 -13.44 2.62 7.07
CA LEU A 103 -13.87 4.01 6.91
C LEU A 103 -13.09 4.97 7.83
N LYS A 104 -12.85 4.56 9.08
CA LYS A 104 -11.99 5.33 9.98
C LYS A 104 -10.57 5.48 9.41
N MET A 105 -9.95 4.38 8.97
CA MET A 105 -8.62 4.45 8.34
C MET A 105 -8.62 5.33 7.08
N LYS A 106 -9.68 5.29 6.26
CA LYS A 106 -9.84 6.17 5.09
C LYS A 106 -9.79 7.65 5.50
N ASN A 107 -10.54 8.00 6.55
CA ASN A 107 -10.62 9.36 7.07
C ASN A 107 -9.32 9.81 7.74
N ASP A 108 -8.68 8.94 8.53
CA ASP A 108 -7.39 9.22 9.18
C ASP A 108 -6.29 9.48 8.13
N LEU A 109 -6.37 8.82 6.97
CA LEU A 109 -5.51 9.05 5.80
C LEU A 109 -5.92 10.26 4.95
N GLY A 110 -7.00 10.96 5.30
CA GLY A 110 -7.49 12.13 4.55
C GLY A 110 -7.99 11.80 3.13
N ILE A 111 -8.45 10.57 2.90
CA ILE A 111 -8.94 10.14 1.58
C ILE A 111 -10.45 10.41 1.51
N ASP A 112 -10.87 11.39 0.71
CA ASP A 112 -12.27 11.61 0.39
C ASP A 112 -12.71 10.73 -0.81
N ASP A 113 -13.99 10.81 -1.20
CA ASP A 113 -14.53 9.95 -2.27
C ASP A 113 -13.92 10.29 -3.63
N GLN A 114 -13.64 11.57 -3.89
CA GLN A 114 -12.94 12.00 -5.10
C GLN A 114 -11.49 11.48 -5.12
N GLY A 115 -10.79 11.57 -4.00
CA GLY A 115 -9.44 11.04 -3.82
C GLY A 115 -9.40 9.52 -3.98
N LEU A 116 -10.41 8.81 -3.48
CA LEU A 116 -10.54 7.37 -3.65
C LEU A 116 -10.74 6.99 -5.13
N SER A 117 -11.60 7.70 -5.87
CA SER A 117 -11.83 7.46 -7.31
C SER A 117 -10.55 7.60 -8.15
N LYS A 118 -9.64 8.49 -7.72
CA LYS A 118 -8.34 8.76 -8.37
C LYS A 118 -7.16 8.02 -7.73
N LYS A 119 -7.42 7.23 -6.69
CA LYS A 119 -6.40 6.48 -5.93
C LYS A 119 -5.26 7.36 -5.39
N ILE A 120 -5.57 8.50 -4.76
CA ILE A 120 -4.54 9.44 -4.24
C ILE A 120 -3.58 8.80 -3.24
N GLN A 121 -3.99 7.75 -2.55
CA GLN A 121 -3.15 6.94 -1.67
C GLN A 121 -2.00 6.22 -2.41
N LEU A 122 -2.00 6.25 -3.74
CA LEU A 122 -0.96 5.72 -4.63
C LEU A 122 -0.27 6.84 -5.43
N ASP A 123 -0.37 8.09 -5.00
CA ASP A 123 0.31 9.23 -5.63
C ASP A 123 1.84 9.08 -5.62
N CYS A 124 2.41 8.58 -4.53
CA CYS A 124 3.84 8.24 -4.47
C CYS A 124 4.27 7.33 -5.62
N PHE A 125 3.47 6.30 -5.92
CA PHE A 125 3.74 5.37 -7.01
C PHE A 125 3.57 6.08 -8.35
N THR A 126 2.43 6.71 -8.56
CA THR A 126 2.07 7.33 -9.85
C THR A 126 3.06 8.43 -10.22
N ASN A 127 3.41 9.30 -9.28
CA ASN A 127 4.32 10.43 -9.52
C ASN A 127 5.75 9.94 -9.77
N THR A 128 6.20 8.91 -9.03
CA THR A 128 7.52 8.31 -9.27
C THR A 128 7.57 7.63 -10.64
N PHE A 129 6.52 6.90 -11.01
CA PHE A 129 6.40 6.28 -12.33
C PHE A 129 6.44 7.33 -13.44
N ILE A 130 5.58 8.35 -13.41
CA ILE A 130 5.51 9.39 -14.45
C ILE A 130 6.87 10.08 -14.63
N ALA A 131 7.54 10.44 -13.52
CA ALA A 131 8.83 11.11 -13.56
C ALA A 131 9.96 10.25 -14.17
N ASN A 132 9.81 8.92 -14.19
CA ASN A 132 10.83 7.99 -14.67
C ASN A 132 10.32 7.10 -15.82
N LYS A 133 9.14 7.38 -16.37
CA LYS A 133 8.44 6.49 -17.31
C LYS A 133 9.30 6.10 -18.51
N ALA A 134 10.06 7.06 -19.04
CA ALA A 134 10.93 6.86 -20.19
C ALA A 134 12.11 5.90 -19.94
N SER A 135 12.51 5.68 -18.68
CA SER A 135 13.63 4.83 -18.30
C SER A 135 13.22 3.49 -17.70
N ILE A 136 11.92 3.21 -17.58
CA ILE A 136 11.40 1.97 -17.01
C ILE A 136 11.13 0.99 -18.15
N ASP A 137 11.69 -0.22 -18.04
CA ASP A 137 11.40 -1.32 -18.97
C ASP A 137 9.90 -1.68 -18.91
N THR A 138 9.25 -1.65 -20.08
CA THR A 138 7.82 -1.89 -20.24
C THR A 138 7.38 -3.32 -19.92
N THR A 139 8.32 -4.25 -19.80
CA THR A 139 8.06 -5.66 -19.43
C THR A 139 7.98 -5.87 -17.92
N LEU A 140 8.40 -4.89 -17.12
CA LEU A 140 8.41 -5.00 -15.66
C LEU A 140 7.02 -4.77 -15.07
N SER A 141 6.70 -5.47 -13.98
CA SER A 141 5.46 -5.23 -13.23
C SER A 141 5.35 -3.79 -12.74
N TYR A 142 6.48 -3.11 -12.45
CA TYR A 142 6.48 -1.69 -12.07
C TYR A 142 5.85 -0.81 -13.15
N TYR A 143 6.15 -1.08 -14.43
CA TYR A 143 5.55 -0.37 -15.55
C TYR A 143 4.05 -0.63 -15.66
N THR A 144 3.64 -1.89 -15.48
CA THR A 144 2.22 -2.29 -15.48
C THR A 144 1.44 -1.56 -14.39
N PHE A 145 1.91 -1.60 -13.14
CA PHE A 145 1.25 -0.89 -12.03
C PHE A 145 1.21 0.62 -12.27
N GLY A 146 2.32 1.21 -12.72
CA GLY A 146 2.41 2.64 -13.02
C GLY A 146 1.45 3.10 -14.11
N SER A 147 1.37 2.34 -15.21
CA SER A 147 0.48 2.65 -16.34
C SER A 147 -1.00 2.52 -15.97
N VAL A 148 -1.36 1.51 -15.17
CA VAL A 148 -2.72 1.36 -14.64
C VAL A 148 -3.10 2.56 -13.77
N LEU A 149 -2.20 2.98 -12.87
CA LEU A 149 -2.44 4.14 -12.00
C LEU A 149 -2.53 5.47 -12.76
N GLU A 150 -1.66 5.68 -13.75
CA GLU A 150 -1.75 6.83 -14.65
C GLU A 150 -3.10 6.88 -15.37
N THR A 151 -3.60 5.73 -15.83
CA THR A 151 -4.91 5.62 -16.47
C THR A 151 -6.05 5.96 -15.52
N ILE A 152 -6.03 5.42 -14.28
CA ILE A 152 -7.04 5.72 -13.25
C ILE A 152 -7.09 7.22 -12.92
N LYS A 153 -5.95 7.91 -12.93
CA LYS A 153 -5.94 9.38 -12.70
C LYS A 153 -6.65 10.17 -13.80
N GLN A 154 -6.59 9.68 -15.03
CA GLN A 154 -7.21 10.33 -16.19
C GLN A 154 -8.69 9.96 -16.33
N ILE A 155 -9.04 8.73 -15.97
CA ILE A 155 -10.39 8.20 -16.04
C ILE A 155 -10.77 7.77 -14.62
N PRO A 156 -11.40 8.64 -13.82
CA PRO A 156 -11.88 8.25 -12.50
C PRO A 156 -12.97 7.16 -12.63
N ASP A 157 -13.21 6.43 -11.54
CA ASP A 157 -14.28 5.44 -11.43
C ASP A 157 -14.13 4.20 -12.33
N ILE A 158 -12.90 3.88 -12.78
CA ILE A 158 -12.62 2.56 -13.37
C ILE A 158 -12.97 1.48 -12.37
N SER A 159 -13.78 0.52 -12.81
CA SER A 159 -14.18 -0.63 -12.00
C SER A 159 -12.96 -1.36 -11.40
N PRO A 160 -12.96 -1.65 -10.09
CA PRO A 160 -11.90 -2.44 -9.45
C PRO A 160 -11.60 -3.78 -10.15
N GLY A 161 -12.61 -4.40 -10.76
CA GLY A 161 -12.42 -5.65 -11.50
C GLY A 161 -11.59 -5.47 -12.78
N LEU A 162 -11.77 -4.36 -13.51
CA LEU A 162 -10.94 -4.05 -14.68
C LEU A 162 -9.50 -3.76 -14.27
N ILE A 163 -9.31 -3.04 -13.16
CA ILE A 163 -7.99 -2.77 -12.59
C ILE A 163 -7.29 -4.09 -12.25
N ALA A 164 -7.95 -4.98 -11.51
CA ALA A 164 -7.39 -6.27 -11.14
C ALA A 164 -7.10 -7.17 -12.35
N GLY A 165 -7.98 -7.15 -13.36
CA GLY A 165 -7.78 -7.87 -14.62
C GLY A 165 -6.58 -7.38 -15.41
N ALA A 166 -6.35 -6.06 -15.47
CA ALA A 166 -5.18 -5.47 -16.09
C ALA A 166 -3.88 -5.91 -15.39
N LEU A 167 -3.85 -5.84 -14.05
CA LEU A 167 -2.70 -6.30 -13.27
C LEU A 167 -2.40 -7.79 -13.52
N LEU A 168 -3.41 -8.66 -13.43
CA LEU A 168 -3.25 -10.11 -13.62
C LEU A 168 -2.71 -10.50 -15.00
N THR A 169 -3.04 -9.73 -16.03
CA THR A 169 -2.70 -10.09 -17.42
C THR A 169 -1.26 -9.72 -17.76
N SER A 170 -0.71 -8.71 -17.09
CA SER A 170 0.54 -8.06 -17.52
C SER A 170 1.64 -8.07 -16.47
N MET A 171 1.37 -8.55 -15.25
CA MET A 171 2.40 -8.66 -14.22
C MET A 171 3.06 -10.04 -14.20
N ASP A 172 4.34 -10.07 -13.81
CA ASP A 172 4.99 -11.32 -13.42
C ASP A 172 4.40 -11.82 -12.09
N LYS A 173 4.04 -13.09 -12.02
CA LYS A 173 3.49 -13.69 -10.79
C LYS A 173 4.52 -13.73 -9.67
N ASP A 174 5.80 -13.85 -10.01
CA ASP A 174 6.87 -13.86 -9.01
C ASP A 174 7.09 -12.46 -8.40
N ASP A 175 6.73 -11.39 -9.12
CA ASP A 175 6.77 -10.04 -8.56
C ASP A 175 5.77 -9.88 -7.40
N LEU A 176 4.69 -10.68 -7.31
CA LEU A 176 3.82 -10.68 -6.11
C LEU A 176 4.53 -11.11 -4.83
N LYS A 177 5.76 -11.66 -4.89
CA LYS A 177 6.59 -11.90 -3.71
C LYS A 177 7.13 -10.60 -3.10
N LYS A 178 7.23 -9.53 -3.88
CA LYS A 178 7.80 -8.25 -3.44
C LYS A 178 6.81 -7.43 -2.60
N PRO A 179 7.24 -6.86 -1.46
CA PRO A 179 6.39 -6.05 -0.58
C PRO A 179 5.71 -4.86 -1.24
N LEU A 180 6.38 -4.18 -2.20
CA LEU A 180 5.83 -3.02 -2.91
C LEU A 180 4.50 -3.36 -3.60
N TYR A 181 4.43 -4.46 -4.35
CA TYR A 181 3.24 -4.80 -5.12
C TYR A 181 2.11 -5.27 -4.21
N GLN A 182 2.40 -6.05 -3.18
CA GLN A 182 1.43 -6.43 -2.15
C GLN A 182 0.83 -5.18 -1.48
N LYS A 183 1.68 -4.23 -1.06
CA LYS A 183 1.26 -2.94 -0.48
C LYS A 183 0.40 -2.14 -1.45
N THR A 184 0.82 -2.08 -2.71
CA THR A 184 0.09 -1.33 -3.75
C THR A 184 -1.30 -1.91 -3.95
N ILE A 185 -1.44 -3.24 -4.00
CA ILE A 185 -2.74 -3.92 -4.08
C ILE A 185 -3.62 -3.61 -2.85
N VAL A 186 -3.08 -3.66 -1.64
CA VAL A 186 -3.82 -3.29 -0.42
C VAL A 186 -4.36 -1.86 -0.53
N LEU A 187 -3.50 -0.89 -0.83
CA LEU A 187 -3.87 0.52 -0.92
C LEU A 187 -4.84 0.78 -2.08
N MET A 188 -4.74 0.02 -3.16
CA MET A 188 -5.61 0.14 -4.33
C MET A 188 -7.04 -0.28 -4.01
N PHE A 189 -7.24 -1.39 -3.28
CA PHE A 189 -8.55 -2.02 -3.15
C PHE A 189 -9.17 -1.99 -1.75
N CYS A 190 -8.39 -1.77 -0.67
CA CYS A 190 -8.92 -1.90 0.69
C CYS A 190 -10.08 -0.94 0.97
N PHE A 191 -10.00 0.29 0.46
CA PHE A 191 -11.07 1.27 0.64
C PHE A 191 -12.25 1.06 -0.32
N ASP A 192 -12.03 0.43 -1.47
CA ASP A 192 -13.13 0.05 -2.39
C ASP A 192 -14.03 -1.01 -1.78
N MET A 193 -13.48 -1.86 -0.91
CA MET A 193 -14.27 -2.84 -0.18
C MET A 193 -15.46 -2.17 0.50
N ALA A 194 -15.28 -0.98 1.10
CA ALA A 194 -16.29 -0.28 1.89
C ALA A 194 -17.61 -0.05 1.14
N VAL A 195 -17.59 0.11 -0.18
CA VAL A 195 -18.77 0.30 -1.03
C VAL A 195 -19.61 -0.98 -1.11
N PHE A 196 -18.97 -2.14 -1.10
CA PHE A 196 -19.62 -3.44 -1.22
C PHE A 196 -20.06 -4.03 0.13
N LEU A 197 -19.71 -3.36 1.24
CA LEU A 197 -20.04 -3.83 2.57
C LEU A 197 -21.45 -3.39 2.94
N PRO A 198 -22.32 -4.33 3.37
CA PRO A 198 -23.60 -3.95 3.94
C PRO A 198 -23.37 -2.94 5.08
N ASP A 199 -24.22 -1.92 5.16
CA ASP A 199 -24.32 -1.17 6.40
C ASP A 199 -24.81 -2.15 7.45
N GLU A 200 -23.96 -2.50 8.41
CA GLU A 200 -24.40 -3.34 9.52
C GLU A 200 -25.61 -2.67 10.16
N TYR A 201 -26.64 -3.49 10.39
CA TYR A 201 -27.90 -3.16 11.06
C TYR A 201 -27.71 -2.08 12.14
N LYS A 202 -28.45 -0.98 11.99
CA LYS A 202 -28.66 0.01 13.05
C LYS A 202 -29.21 -0.66 14.31
#